data_AF-A0AA41SVJ4-F1
#
_entry.id   AF-A0AA41SVJ4-F1
#
_cell.length_a   1.000
_cell.length_b   1.000
_cell.length_c   1.000
_cell.angle_alpha   90.00
_cell.angle_beta   90.00
_cell.angle_gamma   90.00
#
_symmetry.space_group_name_H-M   'P 1'
#
loop_
_entity.id
_entity.type
_entity.pdbx_description
1 polymer ?
#
loop_
_entity_poly.entity_id
_entity_poly.type
_entity_poly.pdbx_seq_one_letter_code
_entity_poly.pdbx_strand_id
1 'polypeptide(L)'
;MFLHSVNLWNLAFYVFMVFMATLGLWDVFFGFEENKCSMSYMFEYPEYQKIELPKKLAKRYPAYELYLYGEGSYAEEHKILPLTGIPVLFLPGNAGSYKQVRSIGSIALRKAEDIDFKYHFDFFSVNFNEELVALYGGSLQKQTKFVHECIKTILKLYKGQEFAPKSVAIIGHSMGGLVARALLTLKNFKQDLINLLITQATPHVAPVMPLDRFITDFYMTVNNYWILNARHINLTTLSVAGGFRDYQVRSGLTFLPKLSHHTSALSVVSSAVPKTWVSTDHLSIVWCKQLQLTTIRAFFDLIDADTKQESDKIYFTFPLANHRKIYTHVYCQSTMLVTVKTSFSQILGQNPKHSRRSEKKSNHHKDSAVHHLRLSASDAEDSLRMHSTVINLLTWIVLLSMPSLIYWLKNLSKLLKTASQFPLPLAVGVIAFGSAHLYRVPCFVFIPLLLHALCNFM
;
A
#
# COMPACT_ATOMS: atom_id res chain seq x y z
N MET A 1 -40.67 44.89 -17.46
CA MET A 1 -39.48 45.42 -18.16
C MET A 1 -38.37 45.56 -17.12
N PHE A 2 -37.47 44.58 -17.00
CA PHE A 2 -36.12 44.67 -16.43
C PHE A 2 -35.51 43.24 -16.48
N LEU A 3 -35.32 42.71 -17.70
CA LEU A 3 -34.26 41.72 -17.88
C LEU A 3 -32.96 42.53 -17.83
N HIS A 4 -32.26 42.43 -16.71
CA HIS A 4 -30.91 42.97 -16.60
C HIS A 4 -30.05 42.24 -17.63
N SER A 5 -29.51 43.00 -18.58
CA SER A 5 -28.55 42.53 -19.58
C SER A 5 -27.44 41.74 -18.87
N VAL A 6 -27.45 40.41 -19.00
CA VAL A 6 -26.31 39.58 -18.58
C VAL A 6 -25.10 40.12 -19.35
N ASN A 7 -24.18 40.76 -18.65
CA ASN A 7 -22.99 41.36 -19.25
C ASN A 7 -22.28 40.29 -20.08
N LEU A 8 -22.09 40.52 -21.38
CA LEU A 8 -21.55 39.53 -22.34
C LEU A 8 -20.22 38.93 -21.85
N TRP A 9 -19.44 39.73 -21.11
CA TRP A 9 -18.21 39.33 -20.42
C TRP A 9 -18.43 38.29 -19.33
N ASN A 10 -19.50 38.40 -18.55
CA ASN A 10 -19.85 37.42 -17.53
C ASN A 10 -20.25 36.09 -18.19
N LEU A 11 -21.02 36.13 -19.28
CA LEU A 11 -21.39 34.92 -20.02
C LEU A 11 -20.15 34.22 -20.60
N ALA A 12 -19.24 34.96 -21.22
CA ALA A 12 -17.99 34.42 -21.75
C ALA A 12 -17.11 33.80 -20.64
N PHE A 13 -17.00 34.47 -19.49
CA PHE A 13 -16.29 33.94 -18.33
C PHE A 13 -16.88 32.61 -17.83
N TYR A 14 -18.21 32.51 -17.69
CA TYR A 14 -18.85 31.27 -17.24
C TYR A 14 -18.72 30.13 -18.26
N VAL A 15 -18.84 30.41 -19.56
CA VAL A 15 -18.60 29.42 -20.61
C VAL A 15 -17.17 28.90 -20.55
N PHE A 16 -16.18 29.79 -20.35
CA PHE A 16 -14.78 29.39 -20.17
C PHE A 16 -14.59 28.54 -18.90
N MET A 17 -15.21 28.90 -17.79
CA MET A 17 -15.14 28.10 -16.55
C MET A 17 -15.76 26.71 -16.70
N VAL A 18 -16.91 26.59 -17.38
CA VAL A 18 -17.54 25.30 -17.69
C VAL A 18 -16.66 24.48 -18.63
N PHE A 19 -16.06 25.11 -19.64
CA PHE A 19 -15.10 24.45 -20.53
C PHE A 19 -13.87 23.92 -19.75
N MET A 20 -13.27 24.72 -18.87
CA MET A 20 -12.15 24.28 -18.04
C MET A 20 -12.55 23.17 -17.06
N ALA A 21 -13.75 23.25 -16.47
CA ALA A 21 -14.27 22.19 -15.58
C ALA A 21 -14.54 20.88 -16.34
N THR A 22 -15.09 20.95 -17.55
CA THR A 22 -15.31 19.77 -18.40
C THR A 22 -14.01 19.17 -18.92
N LEU A 23 -13.01 20.00 -19.26
CA LEU A 23 -11.65 19.53 -19.56
C LEU A 23 -11.01 18.85 -18.34
N GLY A 24 -11.15 19.43 -17.15
CA GLY A 24 -10.64 18.81 -15.91
C GLY A 24 -11.35 17.50 -15.57
N LEU A 25 -12.67 17.43 -15.75
CA LEU A 25 -13.44 16.18 -15.63
C LEU A 25 -12.97 15.16 -16.67
N TRP A 26 -12.78 15.58 -17.92
CA TRP A 26 -12.28 14.72 -18.98
C TRP A 26 -10.90 14.15 -18.64
N ASP A 27 -9.97 14.99 -18.18
CA ASP A 27 -8.63 14.55 -17.77
C ASP A 27 -8.67 13.56 -16.60
N VAL A 28 -9.51 13.80 -15.59
CA VAL A 28 -9.68 12.89 -14.44
C VAL A 28 -10.32 11.55 -14.81
N PHE A 29 -11.25 11.55 -15.76
CA PHE A 29 -12.01 10.35 -16.16
C PHE A 29 -11.48 9.63 -17.40
N PHE A 30 -10.69 10.28 -18.24
CA PHE A 30 -10.20 9.73 -19.51
C PHE A 30 -8.70 9.97 -19.74
N GLY A 31 -8.05 10.87 -18.99
CA GLY A 31 -6.60 11.10 -19.00
C GLY A 31 -5.81 10.03 -18.24
N PHE A 32 -6.23 8.77 -18.32
CA PHE A 32 -5.44 7.68 -17.74
C PHE A 32 -4.25 7.41 -18.66
N GLU A 33 -3.04 7.51 -18.11
CA GLU A 33 -1.93 6.79 -18.71
C GLU A 33 -2.33 5.30 -18.80
N GLU A 34 -1.79 4.52 -19.74
CA GLU A 34 -2.03 3.07 -19.71
C GLU A 34 -1.22 2.42 -18.58
N ASN A 35 -1.72 1.34 -17.99
CA ASN A 35 -0.93 0.57 -17.05
C ASN A 35 0.14 -0.23 -17.81
N LYS A 36 1.34 0.33 -17.89
CA LYS A 36 2.51 -0.33 -18.51
C LYS A 36 3.17 -1.35 -17.58
N CYS A 37 2.68 -1.48 -16.35
CA CYS A 37 3.20 -2.47 -15.45
C CYS A 37 2.68 -3.87 -15.83
N SER A 38 3.59 -4.82 -15.97
CA SER A 38 3.23 -6.21 -16.21
C SER A 38 2.84 -6.88 -14.90
N MET A 39 1.77 -7.68 -14.94
CA MET A 39 1.35 -8.48 -13.81
C MET A 39 2.47 -9.48 -13.44
N SER A 40 2.82 -9.57 -12.15
CA SER A 40 3.56 -10.71 -11.63
C SER A 40 2.60 -11.84 -11.29
N TYR A 41 3.00 -13.07 -11.58
CA TYR A 41 2.22 -14.26 -11.24
C TYR A 41 3.02 -15.10 -10.26
N MET A 42 2.32 -15.70 -9.32
CA MET A 42 2.87 -16.75 -8.49
C MET A 42 3.20 -17.92 -9.41
N PHE A 43 4.32 -18.60 -9.16
CA PHE A 43 4.67 -19.74 -9.98
C PHE A 43 3.79 -20.95 -9.63
N GLU A 44 3.60 -21.21 -8.34
CA GLU A 44 2.72 -22.23 -7.81
C GLU A 44 1.59 -21.59 -6.99
N TYR A 45 0.68 -22.42 -6.48
CA TYR A 45 -0.43 -21.93 -5.69
C TYR A 45 0.10 -21.33 -4.37
N PRO A 46 -0.27 -20.08 -4.04
CA PRO A 46 0.25 -19.41 -2.85
C PRO A 46 -0.34 -19.98 -1.57
N GLU A 47 0.54 -20.35 -0.64
CA GLU A 47 0.19 -20.87 0.67
C GLU A 47 0.61 -19.89 1.77
N TYR A 48 -0.20 -19.82 2.82
CA TYR A 48 0.00 -18.91 3.94
C TYR A 48 -0.10 -19.67 5.26
N GLN A 49 1.05 -20.06 5.80
CA GLN A 49 1.13 -20.80 7.05
C GLN A 49 0.96 -19.83 8.23
N LYS A 50 -0.10 -20.02 9.00
CA LYS A 50 -0.35 -19.19 10.19
C LYS A 50 0.68 -19.52 11.27
N ILE A 51 1.41 -18.50 11.72
CA ILE A 51 2.37 -18.62 12.82
C ILE A 51 1.62 -18.58 14.15
N GLU A 52 1.83 -19.60 14.98
CA GLU A 52 1.24 -19.66 16.31
C GLU A 52 1.84 -18.61 17.24
N LEU A 53 1.05 -17.59 17.58
CA LEU A 53 1.45 -16.57 18.53
C LEU A 53 1.33 -17.08 19.98
N PRO A 54 2.18 -16.61 20.91
CA PRO A 54 2.03 -16.92 22.33
C PRO A 54 0.62 -16.61 22.83
N LYS A 55 0.00 -17.49 23.64
CA LYS A 55 -1.40 -17.36 24.11
C LYS A 55 -1.75 -15.96 24.66
N LYS A 56 -0.82 -15.35 25.41
CA LYS A 56 -0.99 -13.98 25.94
C LYS A 56 -1.07 -12.92 24.84
N LEU A 57 -0.28 -13.07 23.77
CA LEU A 57 -0.25 -12.17 22.62
C LEU A 57 -1.50 -12.36 21.76
N ALA A 58 -1.87 -13.60 21.44
CA ALA A 58 -3.09 -13.91 20.70
C ALA A 58 -4.35 -13.38 21.41
N LYS A 59 -4.41 -13.47 22.74
CA LYS A 59 -5.51 -12.88 23.53
C LYS A 59 -5.52 -11.35 23.50
N ARG A 60 -4.35 -10.70 23.41
CA ARG A 60 -4.23 -9.24 23.37
C ARG A 60 -4.57 -8.66 21.99
N TYR A 61 -4.29 -9.41 20.93
CA TYR A 61 -4.55 -9.02 19.54
C TYR A 61 -5.36 -10.10 18.82
N PRO A 62 -6.62 -10.33 19.22
CA PRO A 62 -7.41 -11.45 18.70
C PRO A 62 -7.76 -11.32 17.21
N ALA A 63 -7.73 -10.10 16.67
CA ALA A 63 -8.01 -9.82 15.26
C ALA A 63 -6.77 -9.85 14.38
N TYR A 64 -5.56 -9.85 14.94
CA TYR A 64 -4.33 -9.77 14.14
C TYR A 64 -3.58 -11.08 14.11
N GLU A 65 -3.00 -11.37 12.96
CA GLU A 65 -2.34 -12.65 12.70
C GLU A 65 -1.01 -12.43 11.98
N LEU A 66 -0.14 -13.45 12.05
CA LEU A 66 1.14 -13.49 11.37
C LEU A 66 1.19 -14.74 10.51
N TYR A 67 1.59 -14.58 9.26
CA TYR A 67 1.70 -15.65 8.28
C TYR A 67 3.12 -15.77 7.74
N LEU A 68 3.52 -16.98 7.38
CA LEU A 68 4.69 -17.28 6.56
C LEU A 68 4.19 -17.65 5.15
N TYR A 69 4.76 -17.00 4.13
CA TYR A 69 4.44 -17.25 2.74
C TYR A 69 5.22 -18.46 2.21
N GLY A 70 4.54 -19.32 1.46
CA GLY A 70 5.14 -20.41 0.69
C GLY A 70 4.34 -20.67 -0.58
N GLU A 71 4.78 -21.63 -1.39
CA GLU A 71 4.05 -22.06 -2.59
C GLU A 71 4.06 -23.59 -2.71
N GLY A 72 3.00 -24.12 -3.30
CA GLY A 72 2.98 -25.51 -3.77
C GLY A 72 2.77 -26.58 -2.70
N SER A 73 2.91 -27.83 -3.13
CA SER A 73 2.77 -29.00 -2.24
C SER A 73 3.84 -29.01 -1.15
N TYR A 74 5.01 -28.43 -1.40
CA TYR A 74 6.05 -28.29 -0.36
C TYR A 74 5.55 -27.48 0.84
N ALA A 75 4.87 -26.37 0.60
CA ALA A 75 4.28 -25.53 1.65
C ALA A 75 3.00 -26.12 2.25
N GLU A 76 2.30 -27.00 1.54
CA GLU A 76 1.10 -27.68 2.07
C GLU A 76 1.45 -28.90 2.94
N GLU A 77 2.43 -29.71 2.51
CA GLU A 77 2.85 -30.95 3.18
C GLU A 77 3.67 -30.68 4.45
N HIS A 78 4.51 -29.64 4.44
CA HIS A 78 5.29 -29.25 5.61
C HIS A 78 4.45 -28.36 6.53
N LYS A 79 3.98 -28.93 7.65
CA LYS A 79 3.31 -28.15 8.71
C LYS A 79 4.12 -26.94 9.20
N ILE A 80 5.44 -27.00 9.07
CA ILE A 80 6.37 -25.91 9.40
C ILE A 80 7.48 -25.93 8.33
N LEU A 81 7.55 -24.89 7.51
CA LEU A 81 8.67 -24.70 6.57
C LEU A 81 10.00 -24.53 7.33
N PRO A 82 11.11 -25.14 6.87
CA PRO A 82 12.41 -24.95 7.49
C PRO A 82 12.87 -23.50 7.29
N LEU A 83 12.89 -22.74 8.38
CA LEU A 83 13.30 -21.34 8.41
C LEU A 83 14.82 -21.26 8.43
N THR A 84 15.45 -21.13 7.27
CA THR A 84 16.92 -21.06 7.15
C THR A 84 17.38 -19.84 6.35
N GLY A 85 16.44 -19.01 5.91
CA GLY A 85 16.69 -17.84 5.10
C GLY A 85 16.73 -16.56 5.92
N ILE A 86 16.69 -15.44 5.18
CA ILE A 86 16.67 -14.10 5.74
C ILE A 86 15.21 -13.69 5.99
N PRO A 87 14.82 -13.31 7.22
CA PRO A 87 13.44 -12.96 7.52
C PRO A 87 13.07 -11.59 6.94
N VAL A 88 12.00 -11.55 6.13
CA VAL A 88 11.42 -10.32 5.59
C VAL A 88 9.96 -10.21 6.04
N LEU A 89 9.58 -9.09 6.64
CA LEU A 89 8.22 -8.84 7.13
C LEU A 89 7.48 -7.85 6.22
N PHE A 90 6.42 -8.32 5.58
CA PHE A 90 5.51 -7.49 4.80
C PHE A 90 4.38 -6.94 5.68
N LEU A 91 4.13 -5.63 5.57
CA LEU A 91 3.07 -4.91 6.28
C LEU A 91 2.08 -4.32 5.26
N PRO A 92 0.83 -4.82 5.20
CA PRO A 92 -0.18 -4.28 4.31
C PRO A 92 -0.69 -2.91 4.79
N GLY A 93 -1.34 -2.20 3.86
CA GLY A 93 -1.93 -0.90 4.10
C GLY A 93 -3.41 -0.91 4.50
N ASN A 94 -4.06 0.23 4.26
CA ASN A 94 -5.49 0.43 4.45
C ASN A 94 -6.32 -0.61 3.68
N ALA A 95 -7.23 -1.32 4.35
CA ALA A 95 -8.02 -2.41 3.77
C ALA A 95 -7.16 -3.49 3.07
N GLY A 96 -5.87 -3.58 3.43
CA GLY A 96 -4.91 -4.44 2.78
C GLY A 96 -4.87 -5.82 3.42
N SER A 97 -4.88 -6.85 2.57
CA SER A 97 -4.72 -8.24 3.00
C SER A 97 -3.24 -8.61 3.06
N TYR A 98 -2.88 -9.50 3.98
CA TYR A 98 -1.55 -10.14 4.05
C TYR A 98 -1.15 -10.83 2.73
N LYS A 99 -2.14 -11.18 1.90
CA LYS A 99 -1.94 -11.81 0.59
C LYS A 99 -1.22 -10.93 -0.44
N GLN A 100 -1.07 -9.63 -0.18
CA GLN A 100 -0.30 -8.73 -1.05
C GLN A 100 1.18 -9.13 -1.18
N VAL A 101 1.73 -9.86 -0.20
CA VAL A 101 3.12 -10.34 -0.22
C VAL A 101 3.43 -11.33 -1.35
N ARG A 102 2.41 -12.01 -1.90
CA ARG A 102 2.57 -13.11 -2.86
C ARG A 102 3.46 -12.80 -4.07
N SER A 103 3.33 -11.58 -4.58
CA SER A 103 4.03 -11.17 -5.79
C SER A 103 5.53 -11.12 -5.58
N ILE A 104 5.95 -10.51 -4.46
CA ILE A 104 7.37 -10.38 -4.12
C ILE A 104 7.93 -11.69 -3.57
N GLY A 105 7.15 -12.41 -2.75
CA GLY A 105 7.53 -13.71 -2.21
C GLY A 105 7.78 -14.75 -3.30
N SER A 106 6.89 -14.83 -4.32
CA SER A 106 7.07 -15.76 -5.44
C SER A 106 8.35 -15.50 -6.22
N ILE A 107 8.63 -14.22 -6.52
CA ILE A 107 9.84 -13.82 -7.24
C ILE A 107 11.10 -14.18 -6.43
N ALA A 108 11.05 -14.03 -5.11
CA ALA A 108 12.16 -14.38 -4.24
C ALA A 108 12.42 -15.89 -4.20
N LEU A 109 11.37 -16.71 -4.04
CA LEU A 109 11.47 -18.17 -4.08
C LEU A 109 12.07 -18.65 -5.39
N ARG A 110 11.58 -18.12 -6.51
CA ARG A 110 12.12 -18.42 -7.84
C ARG A 110 13.57 -18.05 -8.02
N LYS A 111 13.94 -16.87 -7.53
CA LYS A 111 15.32 -16.42 -7.62
C LYS A 111 16.26 -17.26 -6.75
N ALA A 112 15.78 -17.76 -5.61
CA ALA A 112 16.51 -18.66 -4.73
C ALA A 112 16.72 -20.05 -5.36
N GLU A 113 15.68 -20.61 -5.99
CA GLU A 113 15.77 -21.86 -6.77
C GLU A 113 16.83 -21.77 -7.87
N ASP A 114 16.84 -20.68 -8.63
CA ASP A 114 17.80 -20.45 -9.73
C ASP A 114 19.27 -20.43 -9.25
N ILE A 115 19.52 -20.16 -7.97
CA ILE A 115 20.87 -20.14 -7.36
C ILE A 115 21.10 -21.34 -6.43
N ASP A 116 20.37 -22.43 -6.65
CA ASP A 116 20.49 -23.70 -5.93
C ASP A 116 20.28 -23.54 -4.41
N PHE A 117 19.30 -22.72 -4.02
CA PHE A 117 18.91 -22.41 -2.64
C PHE A 117 20.04 -21.90 -1.74
N LYS A 118 21.17 -21.48 -2.33
CA LYS A 118 22.34 -21.01 -1.58
C LYS A 118 21.99 -19.84 -0.64
N TYR A 119 21.08 -18.98 -1.10
CA TYR A 119 20.51 -17.87 -0.36
C TYR A 119 19.01 -17.78 -0.66
N HIS A 120 18.19 -17.53 0.36
CA HIS A 120 16.75 -17.31 0.20
C HIS A 120 16.20 -16.40 1.29
N PHE A 121 14.97 -15.95 1.08
CA PHE A 121 14.25 -15.06 1.97
C PHE A 121 12.98 -15.74 2.48
N ASP A 122 12.78 -15.68 3.79
CA ASP A 122 11.59 -16.17 4.45
C ASP A 122 10.60 -15.02 4.62
N PHE A 123 9.62 -14.94 3.72
CA PHE A 123 8.64 -13.86 3.70
C PHE A 123 7.51 -14.10 4.70
N PHE A 124 7.49 -13.29 5.74
CA PHE A 124 6.38 -13.17 6.66
C PHE A 124 5.44 -12.04 6.24
N SER A 125 4.16 -12.15 6.59
CA SER A 125 3.19 -11.08 6.38
C SER A 125 2.23 -10.96 7.55
N VAL A 126 1.92 -9.72 7.92
CA VAL A 126 0.93 -9.42 8.96
C VAL A 126 -0.47 -9.32 8.36
N ASN A 127 -1.45 -9.88 9.06
CA ASN A 127 -2.87 -9.61 8.84
C ASN A 127 -3.36 -8.60 9.89
N PHE A 128 -3.72 -7.39 9.45
CA PHE A 128 -4.33 -6.35 10.30
C PHE A 128 -5.87 -6.39 10.27
N ASN A 129 -6.48 -7.51 9.87
CA ASN A 129 -7.93 -7.63 9.72
C ASN A 129 -8.54 -6.59 8.76
N GLU A 130 -7.77 -6.17 7.75
CA GLU A 130 -8.19 -5.22 6.71
C GLU A 130 -8.80 -3.91 7.27
N GLU A 131 -8.30 -3.45 8.42
CA GLU A 131 -8.77 -2.21 9.04
C GLU A 131 -8.59 -0.97 8.15
N LEU A 132 -9.55 -0.04 8.23
CA LEU A 132 -9.62 1.19 7.42
C LEU A 132 -8.75 2.33 8.00
N VAL A 133 -7.45 2.07 8.15
CA VAL A 133 -6.52 3.00 8.81
C VAL A 133 -6.24 4.31 8.06
N ALA A 134 -6.62 4.42 6.79
CA ALA A 134 -6.59 5.70 6.07
C ALA A 134 -7.76 6.62 6.45
N LEU A 135 -8.81 6.07 7.08
CA LEU A 135 -10.01 6.81 7.49
C LEU A 135 -10.12 6.99 9.01
N TYR A 136 -9.58 6.04 9.79
CA TYR A 136 -9.57 6.10 11.26
C TYR A 136 -8.21 5.70 11.84
N GLY A 137 -7.63 6.58 12.67
CA GLY A 137 -6.27 6.40 13.20
C GLY A 137 -6.16 5.63 14.52
N GLY A 138 -7.28 5.33 15.19
CA GLY A 138 -7.26 4.75 16.54
C GLY A 138 -6.53 3.42 16.64
N SER A 139 -6.50 2.62 15.57
CA SER A 139 -5.81 1.33 15.57
C SER A 139 -4.32 1.40 15.20
N LEU A 140 -3.80 2.53 14.69
CA LEU A 140 -2.41 2.64 14.22
C LEU A 140 -1.38 2.34 15.33
N GLN A 141 -1.62 2.83 16.54
CA GLN A 141 -0.77 2.54 17.68
C GLN A 141 -0.82 1.06 18.10
N LYS A 142 -1.99 0.43 17.97
CA LYS A 142 -2.20 -1.00 18.26
C LYS A 142 -1.49 -1.86 17.22
N GLN A 143 -1.61 -1.55 15.94
CA GLN A 143 -0.88 -2.19 14.84
C GLN A 143 0.63 -2.09 15.04
N THR A 144 1.15 -0.90 15.38
CA THR A 144 2.59 -0.69 15.63
C THR A 144 3.10 -1.58 16.77
N LYS A 145 2.36 -1.68 17.87
CA LYS A 145 2.72 -2.56 19.00
C LYS A 145 2.66 -4.04 18.60
N PHE A 146 1.69 -4.43 17.78
CA PHE A 146 1.59 -5.81 17.28
C PHE A 146 2.78 -6.17 16.39
N VAL A 147 3.17 -5.30 15.47
CA VAL A 147 4.34 -5.50 14.59
C VAL A 147 5.63 -5.69 15.42
N HIS A 148 5.82 -4.92 16.49
CA HIS A 148 6.95 -5.12 17.39
C HIS A 148 6.97 -6.54 18.00
N GLU A 149 5.81 -7.08 18.36
CA GLU A 149 5.70 -8.45 18.88
C GLU A 149 5.86 -9.52 17.77
N CYS A 150 5.44 -9.22 16.53
CA CYS A 150 5.74 -10.07 15.36
C CYS A 150 7.25 -10.18 15.12
N ILE A 151 7.99 -9.07 15.13
CA ILE A 151 9.46 -9.08 14.95
C ILE A 151 10.13 -9.98 15.99
N LYS A 152 9.76 -9.84 17.27
CA LYS A 152 10.27 -10.73 18.34
C LYS A 152 9.91 -12.19 18.11
N THR A 153 8.69 -12.46 17.65
CA THR A 153 8.21 -13.81 17.38
C THR A 153 9.01 -14.44 16.23
N ILE A 154 9.21 -13.70 15.13
CA ILE A 154 10.00 -14.12 13.97
C ILE A 154 11.42 -14.46 14.40
N LEU A 155 12.14 -13.53 15.03
CA LEU A 155 13.52 -13.77 15.48
C LEU A 155 13.65 -14.94 16.47
N LYS A 156 12.59 -15.22 17.24
CA LYS A 156 12.56 -16.39 18.13
C LYS A 156 12.51 -17.71 17.36
N LEU A 157 11.88 -17.76 16.19
CA LEU A 157 11.79 -18.97 15.36
C LEU A 157 13.17 -19.45 14.86
N TYR A 158 14.13 -18.54 14.73
CA TYR A 158 15.49 -18.87 14.28
C TYR A 158 16.47 -19.17 15.41
N LYS A 159 16.03 -19.13 16.68
CA LYS A 159 16.93 -19.41 17.81
C LYS A 159 17.49 -20.83 17.74
N GLY A 160 18.78 -20.98 17.98
CA GLY A 160 19.49 -22.26 17.96
C GLY A 160 20.18 -22.57 16.65
N GLN A 161 20.02 -21.73 15.62
CA GLN A 161 20.84 -21.78 14.41
C GLN A 161 22.20 -21.12 14.65
N GLU A 162 23.23 -21.62 13.97
CA GLU A 162 24.60 -21.11 14.06
C GLU A 162 24.69 -19.62 13.69
N PHE A 163 24.01 -19.23 12.60
CA PHE A 163 23.93 -17.86 12.10
C PHE A 163 22.51 -17.29 12.18
N ALA A 164 21.90 -17.38 13.36
CA ALA A 164 20.53 -16.86 13.55
C ALA A 164 20.43 -15.34 13.26
N PRO A 165 19.46 -14.89 12.44
CA PRO A 165 19.23 -13.47 12.19
C PRO A 165 18.98 -12.70 13.48
N LYS A 166 19.53 -11.49 13.55
CA LYS A 166 19.34 -10.54 14.67
C LYS A 166 18.34 -9.43 14.36
N SER A 167 18.08 -9.21 13.07
CA SER A 167 17.20 -8.17 12.52
C SER A 167 16.21 -8.77 11.53
N VAL A 168 15.15 -8.02 11.22
CA VAL A 168 14.15 -8.34 10.20
C VAL A 168 14.07 -7.18 9.22
N ALA A 169 14.18 -7.47 7.93
CA ALA A 169 13.91 -6.47 6.89
C ALA A 169 12.40 -6.25 6.75
N ILE A 170 11.95 -5.02 6.55
CA ILE A 170 10.52 -4.69 6.47
C ILE A 170 10.16 -4.11 5.11
N ILE A 171 9.07 -4.61 4.54
CA ILE A 171 8.42 -4.02 3.36
C ILE A 171 7.03 -3.54 3.76
N GLY A 172 6.83 -2.22 3.78
CA GLY A 172 5.55 -1.62 4.12
C GLY A 172 4.85 -1.03 2.90
N HIS A 173 3.59 -1.42 2.66
CA HIS A 173 2.75 -0.80 1.64
C HIS A 173 1.81 0.23 2.26
N SER A 174 1.69 1.41 1.64
CA SER A 174 0.74 2.45 2.06
C SER A 174 0.89 2.75 3.56
N MET A 175 -0.19 2.73 4.34
CA MET A 175 -0.16 2.93 5.80
C MET A 175 0.71 1.92 6.56
N GLY A 176 0.94 0.71 6.02
CA GLY A 176 1.82 -0.28 6.63
C GLY A 176 3.29 0.18 6.74
N GLY A 177 3.75 0.99 5.78
CA GLY A 177 5.09 1.62 5.87
C GLY A 177 5.16 2.72 6.92
N LEU A 178 4.06 3.41 7.20
CA LEU A 178 4.01 4.39 8.30
C LEU A 178 4.00 3.68 9.66
N VAL A 179 3.27 2.57 9.78
CA VAL A 179 3.30 1.69 10.95
C VAL A 179 4.72 1.16 11.20
N ALA A 180 5.47 0.78 10.14
CA ALA A 180 6.87 0.40 10.26
C ALA A 180 7.73 1.53 10.85
N ARG A 181 7.60 2.75 10.32
CA ARG A 181 8.33 3.93 10.84
C ARG A 181 8.00 4.24 12.29
N ALA A 182 6.76 3.98 12.70
CA ALA A 182 6.30 4.22 14.06
C ALA A 182 6.93 3.28 15.10
N LEU A 183 7.52 2.16 14.70
CA LEU A 183 8.24 1.25 15.61
C LEU A 183 9.30 1.98 16.44
N LEU A 184 10.03 2.91 15.82
CA LEU A 184 11.07 3.70 16.49
C LEU A 184 10.52 4.60 17.60
N THR A 185 9.23 4.94 17.58
CA THR A 185 8.58 5.77 18.60
C THR A 185 8.16 4.97 19.84
N LEU A 186 8.15 3.64 19.76
CA LEU A 186 7.78 2.78 20.88
C LEU A 186 8.84 2.85 21.99
N LYS A 187 8.37 2.96 23.24
CA LYS A 187 9.26 2.86 24.41
C LYS A 187 9.96 1.49 24.41
N ASN A 188 11.28 1.51 24.62
CA ASN A 188 12.15 0.33 24.66
C ASN A 188 12.22 -0.48 23.35
N PHE A 189 11.85 0.11 22.20
CA PHE A 189 12.16 -0.49 20.91
C PHE A 189 13.66 -0.38 20.65
N LYS A 190 14.29 -1.49 20.31
CA LYS A 190 15.70 -1.49 19.92
C LYS A 190 15.81 -1.41 18.40
N GLN A 191 16.56 -0.43 17.91
CA GLN A 191 16.66 -0.15 16.47
C GLN A 191 17.34 -1.28 15.70
N ASP A 192 18.24 -2.03 16.34
CA ASP A 192 18.97 -3.18 15.79
C ASP A 192 18.06 -4.35 15.38
N LEU A 193 16.80 -4.37 15.83
CA LEU A 193 15.81 -5.36 15.38
C LEU A 193 15.38 -5.17 13.92
N ILE A 194 15.69 -4.02 13.31
CA ILE A 194 15.38 -3.70 11.92
C ILE A 194 16.61 -3.03 11.27
N ASN A 195 17.01 -3.52 10.10
CA ASN A 195 18.19 -3.05 9.38
C ASN A 195 17.84 -2.43 8.02
N LEU A 196 16.76 -2.91 7.40
CA LEU A 196 16.25 -2.42 6.13
C LEU A 196 14.73 -2.15 6.21
N LEU A 197 14.32 -0.96 5.76
CA LEU A 197 12.93 -0.59 5.57
C LEU A 197 12.69 -0.13 4.13
N ILE A 198 11.91 -0.91 3.38
CA ILE A 198 11.42 -0.51 2.05
C ILE A 198 9.95 -0.16 2.18
N THR A 199 9.57 1.02 1.69
CA THR A 199 8.18 1.47 1.70
C THR A 199 7.68 1.70 0.27
N GLN A 200 6.48 1.22 -0.01
CA GLN A 200 5.84 1.31 -1.32
C GLN A 200 4.56 2.12 -1.18
N ALA A 201 4.50 3.27 -1.87
CA ALA A 201 3.37 4.19 -1.86
C ALA A 201 2.92 4.65 -0.45
N THR A 202 3.87 4.71 0.50
CA THR A 202 3.57 5.16 1.86
C THR A 202 3.49 6.69 1.93
N PRO A 203 2.37 7.27 2.39
CA PRO A 203 2.30 8.69 2.72
C PRO A 203 3.14 8.96 3.98
N HIS A 204 4.36 9.46 3.81
CA HIS A 204 5.29 9.75 4.90
C HIS A 204 5.10 11.13 5.52
N VAL A 205 4.73 12.12 4.70
CA VAL A 205 4.70 13.53 5.11
C VAL A 205 3.42 13.87 5.88
N ALA A 206 2.27 13.46 5.37
CA ALA A 206 0.96 13.79 5.92
C ALA A 206 -0.08 12.74 5.48
N PRO A 207 -1.18 12.57 6.23
CA PRO A 207 -2.26 11.67 5.81
C PRO A 207 -2.92 12.15 4.53
N VAL A 208 -3.38 11.21 3.71
CA VAL A 208 -4.15 11.51 2.49
C VAL A 208 -5.45 12.24 2.85
N MET A 209 -6.14 11.77 3.90
CA MET A 209 -7.29 12.44 4.48
C MET A 209 -7.13 12.54 6.00
N PRO A 210 -6.92 13.75 6.56
CA PRO A 210 -6.86 13.98 8.00
C PRO A 210 -8.27 14.01 8.62
N LEU A 211 -8.96 12.86 8.65
CA LEU A 211 -10.37 12.80 9.08
C LEU A 211 -10.56 12.79 10.60
N ASP A 212 -9.51 12.44 11.35
CA ASP A 212 -9.55 12.42 12.80
C ASP A 212 -8.22 12.85 13.42
N ARG A 213 -8.29 13.18 14.72
CA ARG A 213 -7.15 13.63 15.50
C ARG A 213 -6.12 12.52 15.73
N PHE A 214 -6.54 11.26 15.88
CA PHE A 214 -5.62 10.14 16.09
C PHE A 214 -4.69 9.94 14.89
N ILE A 215 -5.20 10.03 13.65
CA ILE A 215 -4.34 9.99 12.45
C ILE A 215 -3.34 11.13 12.49
N THR A 216 -3.82 12.36 12.70
CA THR A 216 -2.97 13.55 12.66
C THR A 216 -1.89 13.49 13.74
N ASP A 217 -2.26 13.13 14.98
CA ASP A 217 -1.34 12.96 16.12
C ASP A 217 -0.33 11.84 15.88
N PHE A 218 -0.75 10.74 15.23
CA PHE A 218 0.15 9.64 14.86
C PHE A 218 1.22 10.09 13.86
N TYR A 219 0.83 10.79 12.78
CA TYR A 219 1.79 11.35 11.82
C TYR A 219 2.75 12.36 12.47
N MET A 220 2.23 13.29 13.29
CA MET A 220 3.05 14.26 13.99
C MET A 220 4.07 13.57 14.91
N THR A 221 3.64 12.55 15.66
CA THR A 221 4.52 11.79 16.56
C THR A 221 5.64 11.09 15.78
N VAL A 222 5.29 10.39 14.69
CA VAL A 222 6.27 9.67 13.86
C VAL A 222 7.23 10.65 13.20
N ASN A 223 6.74 11.70 12.57
CA ASN A 223 7.59 12.66 11.86
C ASN A 223 8.49 13.45 12.80
N ASN A 224 7.97 13.94 13.93
CA ASN A 224 8.79 14.64 14.92
C ASN A 224 9.89 13.73 15.47
N TYR A 225 9.60 12.46 15.77
CA TYR A 225 10.63 11.53 16.22
C TYR A 225 11.74 11.37 15.18
N TRP A 226 11.38 11.15 13.91
CA TRP A 226 12.33 10.94 12.82
C TRP A 226 13.19 12.18 12.56
N ILE A 227 12.58 13.37 12.58
CA ILE A 227 13.26 14.66 12.38
C ILE A 227 14.22 14.95 13.54
N LEU A 228 13.77 14.79 14.79
CA LEU A 228 14.56 15.11 15.98
C LEU A 228 15.71 14.12 16.20
N ASN A 229 15.50 12.84 15.89
CA ASN A 229 16.51 11.78 16.09
C ASN A 229 17.30 11.47 14.82
N ALA A 230 17.29 12.39 13.86
CA ALA A 230 17.87 12.21 12.53
C ALA A 230 19.26 11.55 12.53
N ARG A 231 20.16 12.08 13.34
CA ARG A 231 21.56 11.63 13.42
C ARG A 231 21.74 10.28 14.14
N HIS A 232 20.72 9.80 14.84
CA HIS A 232 20.77 8.60 15.67
C HIS A 232 19.96 7.44 15.09
N ILE A 233 19.26 7.65 13.98
CA ILE A 233 18.52 6.59 13.30
C ILE A 233 19.49 5.84 12.38
N ASN A 234 19.89 4.64 12.81
CA ASN A 234 20.75 3.75 12.04
C ASN A 234 19.92 2.68 11.31
N LEU A 235 19.00 3.13 10.45
CA LEU A 235 18.11 2.28 9.66
C LEU A 235 18.20 2.68 8.20
N THR A 236 18.51 1.74 7.31
CA THR A 236 18.49 2.01 5.87
C THR A 236 17.04 2.03 5.38
N THR A 237 16.60 3.16 4.84
CA THR A 237 15.22 3.36 4.44
C THR A 237 15.11 3.74 2.96
N LEU A 238 14.41 2.93 2.18
CA LEU A 238 14.06 3.23 0.79
C LEU A 238 12.55 3.48 0.69
N SER A 239 12.15 4.63 0.14
CA SER A 239 10.77 4.91 -0.19
C SER A 239 10.57 4.97 -1.70
N VAL A 240 9.63 4.17 -2.20
CA VAL A 240 9.26 4.10 -3.61
C VAL A 240 7.82 4.62 -3.77
N ALA A 241 7.68 5.76 -4.44
CA ALA A 241 6.39 6.32 -4.82
C ALA A 241 5.82 5.59 -6.04
N GLY A 242 4.49 5.54 -6.19
CA GLY A 242 3.88 4.99 -7.39
C GLY A 242 4.01 5.86 -8.64
N GLY A 243 4.30 7.16 -8.50
CA GLY A 243 4.38 8.08 -9.64
C GLY A 243 3.03 8.70 -9.97
N PHE A 244 2.82 9.07 -11.24
CA PHE A 244 1.63 9.79 -11.71
C PHE A 244 0.32 8.96 -11.61
N ARG A 245 0.42 7.63 -11.66
CA ARG A 245 -0.74 6.73 -11.62
C ARG A 245 -1.24 6.48 -10.20
N ASP A 246 -0.42 6.76 -9.19
CA ASP A 246 -0.86 6.68 -7.81
C ASP A 246 -1.64 7.94 -7.45
N TYR A 247 -2.93 7.87 -7.77
CA TYR A 247 -3.84 8.93 -7.45
C TYR A 247 -4.28 8.90 -5.97
N GLN A 248 -4.20 7.74 -5.29
CA GLN A 248 -4.57 7.66 -3.87
C GLN A 248 -3.53 8.36 -3.00
N VAL A 249 -2.24 8.13 -3.28
CA VAL A 249 -1.13 8.75 -2.56
C VAL A 249 -0.23 9.47 -3.55
N ARG A 250 -0.38 10.80 -3.60
CA ARG A 250 0.46 11.65 -4.44
C ARG A 250 1.94 11.44 -4.09
N SER A 251 2.79 11.37 -5.11
CA SER A 251 4.24 11.12 -4.95
C SER A 251 4.92 12.09 -3.97
N GLY A 252 4.50 13.36 -3.91
CA GLY A 252 5.05 14.33 -2.95
C GLY A 252 4.88 13.93 -1.48
N LEU A 253 3.81 13.19 -1.14
CA LEU A 253 3.57 12.70 0.22
C LEU A 253 4.45 11.50 0.58
N THR A 254 5.03 10.80 -0.40
CA THR A 254 5.85 9.61 -0.18
C THR A 254 7.33 9.92 -0.02
N PHE A 255 7.73 11.18 -0.03
CA PHE A 255 9.12 11.54 0.27
C PHE A 255 9.35 11.49 1.78
N LEU A 256 10.43 10.83 2.18
CA LEU A 256 10.85 10.83 3.57
C LEU A 256 11.20 12.27 3.99
N PRO A 257 10.76 12.75 5.17
CA PRO A 257 11.15 14.06 5.67
C PRO A 257 12.68 14.13 5.78
N LYS A 258 13.33 14.97 4.97
CA LYS A 258 14.79 15.09 4.96
C LYS A 258 15.25 16.18 5.93
N LEU A 259 16.16 15.83 6.83
CA LEU A 259 17.20 16.75 7.29
C LEU A 259 18.44 16.56 6.42
N SER A 260 19.18 17.65 6.17
CA SER A 260 20.35 17.76 5.28
C SER A 260 21.53 16.80 5.54
N HIS A 261 21.43 15.87 6.50
CA HIS A 261 22.52 15.01 6.96
C HIS A 261 22.20 13.51 7.03
N HIS A 262 21.04 13.06 6.55
CA HIS A 262 20.71 11.63 6.51
C HIS A 262 21.26 10.94 5.27
N THR A 263 22.28 10.10 5.43
CA THR A 263 22.90 9.34 4.34
C THR A 263 22.26 7.97 4.08
N SER A 264 21.45 7.46 5.01
CA SER A 264 20.83 6.11 4.95
C SER A 264 19.39 6.09 4.44
N ALA A 265 18.86 7.22 3.95
CA ALA A 265 17.47 7.33 3.50
C ALA A 265 17.37 7.81 2.04
N LEU A 266 16.62 7.09 1.22
CA LEU A 266 16.38 7.43 -0.19
C LEU A 266 14.88 7.45 -0.49
N SER A 267 14.44 8.42 -1.28
CA SER A 267 13.08 8.47 -1.81
C SER A 267 13.12 8.63 -3.32
N VAL A 268 12.42 7.76 -4.02
CA VAL A 268 12.39 7.67 -5.49
C VAL A 268 10.97 7.42 -5.96
N VAL A 269 10.68 7.80 -7.20
CA VAL A 269 9.43 7.41 -7.88
C VAL A 269 9.68 6.13 -8.68
N SER A 270 8.70 5.24 -8.78
CA SER A 270 8.80 3.95 -9.50
C SER A 270 9.30 4.12 -10.94
N SER A 271 8.90 5.18 -11.64
CA SER A 271 9.37 5.52 -12.98
C SER A 271 10.86 5.89 -13.05
N ALA A 272 11.47 6.30 -11.94
CA ALA A 272 12.89 6.61 -11.82
C ALA A 272 13.71 5.43 -11.25
N VAL A 273 13.05 4.37 -10.79
CA VAL A 273 13.74 3.15 -10.34
C VAL A 273 14.34 2.45 -11.57
N PRO A 274 15.67 2.23 -11.62
CA PRO A 274 16.29 1.55 -12.75
C PRO A 274 15.66 0.17 -12.98
N LYS A 275 15.40 -0.17 -14.26
CA LYS A 275 14.70 -1.39 -14.71
C LYS A 275 13.19 -1.44 -14.44
N THR A 276 12.65 -0.56 -13.59
CA THR A 276 11.20 -0.37 -13.44
C THR A 276 10.64 0.49 -14.56
N TRP A 277 11.10 1.75 -14.67
CA TRP A 277 10.74 2.72 -15.74
C TRP A 277 9.23 2.87 -16.03
N VAL A 278 8.37 2.53 -15.08
CA VAL A 278 6.91 2.62 -15.21
C VAL A 278 6.31 3.23 -13.95
N SER A 279 5.28 4.04 -14.15
CA SER A 279 4.39 4.51 -13.09
C SER A 279 3.46 3.36 -12.68
N THR A 280 3.10 3.30 -11.41
CA THR A 280 2.23 2.29 -10.81
C THR A 280 1.09 2.99 -10.08
N ASP A 281 -0.14 2.52 -10.24
CA ASP A 281 -1.21 2.91 -9.34
C ASP A 281 -0.98 2.36 -7.91
N HIS A 282 -1.79 2.83 -6.96
CA HIS A 282 -1.59 2.56 -5.53
C HIS A 282 -1.54 1.08 -5.18
N LEU A 283 -2.35 0.25 -5.86
CA LEU A 283 -2.40 -1.19 -5.61
C LEU A 283 -1.39 -1.94 -6.46
N SER A 284 -1.18 -1.51 -7.70
CA SER A 284 -0.24 -2.14 -8.63
C SER A 284 1.20 -2.10 -8.17
N ILE A 285 1.58 -1.12 -7.35
CA ILE A 285 2.94 -1.03 -6.84
C ILE A 285 3.41 -2.32 -6.16
N VAL A 286 2.51 -3.07 -5.49
CA VAL A 286 2.86 -4.31 -4.76
C VAL A 286 2.94 -5.56 -5.64
N TRP A 287 2.40 -5.53 -6.86
CA TRP A 287 2.43 -6.65 -7.81
C TRP A 287 3.12 -6.30 -9.12
N CYS A 288 3.67 -5.09 -9.22
CA CYS A 288 4.25 -4.64 -10.45
C CYS A 288 5.52 -5.42 -10.78
N LYS A 289 5.50 -6.28 -11.80
CA LYS A 289 6.58 -7.24 -12.08
C LYS A 289 7.94 -6.57 -12.19
N GLN A 290 8.03 -5.45 -12.92
CA GLN A 290 9.29 -4.74 -13.11
C GLN A 290 9.85 -4.20 -11.78
N LEU A 291 8.99 -3.65 -10.92
CA LEU A 291 9.38 -3.12 -9.62
C LEU A 291 9.74 -4.23 -8.63
N GLN A 292 8.95 -5.30 -8.57
CA GLN A 292 9.17 -6.40 -7.65
C GLN A 292 10.45 -7.18 -8.01
N LEU A 293 10.72 -7.43 -9.30
CA LEU A 293 11.98 -8.00 -9.76
C LEU A 293 13.18 -7.14 -9.38
N THR A 294 13.06 -5.81 -9.53
CA THR A 294 14.13 -4.89 -9.17
C THR A 294 14.36 -4.85 -7.65
N THR A 295 13.27 -4.90 -6.88
CA THR A 295 13.32 -4.94 -5.41
C THR A 295 14.01 -6.22 -4.95
N ILE A 296 13.61 -7.39 -5.44
CA ILE A 296 14.25 -8.66 -5.08
C ILE A 296 15.71 -8.72 -5.51
N ARG A 297 16.04 -8.22 -6.69
CA ARG A 297 17.45 -8.10 -7.09
C ARG A 297 18.26 -7.30 -6.07
N ALA A 298 17.73 -6.15 -5.65
CA ALA A 298 18.35 -5.34 -4.62
C ALA A 298 18.51 -6.10 -3.29
N PHE A 299 17.52 -6.89 -2.86
CA PHE A 299 17.65 -7.76 -1.69
C PHE A 299 18.82 -8.77 -1.83
N PHE A 300 18.91 -9.48 -2.96
CA PHE A 300 20.01 -10.43 -3.18
C PHE A 300 21.39 -9.76 -3.23
N ASP A 301 21.48 -8.53 -3.74
CA ASP A 301 22.73 -7.76 -3.76
C ASP A 301 23.19 -7.33 -2.35
N LEU A 302 22.32 -7.41 -1.34
CA LEU A 302 22.63 -7.06 0.07
C LEU A 302 23.04 -8.26 0.94
N ILE A 303 23.02 -9.47 0.40
CA ILE A 303 23.35 -10.68 1.16
C ILE A 303 24.86 -10.78 1.35
N ASP A 304 25.27 -10.98 2.59
CA ASP A 304 26.64 -11.33 2.96
C ASP A 304 26.88 -12.82 2.69
N ALA A 305 27.91 -13.12 1.90
CA ALA A 305 28.17 -14.47 1.42
C ALA A 305 28.63 -15.44 2.53
N ASP A 306 29.25 -14.93 3.60
CA ASP A 306 29.84 -15.73 4.68
C ASP A 306 28.77 -16.09 5.72
N THR A 307 27.93 -15.11 6.10
CA THR A 307 26.88 -15.31 7.10
C THR A 307 25.57 -15.82 6.51
N LYS A 308 25.39 -15.69 5.18
CA LYS A 308 24.10 -15.88 4.47
C LYS A 308 22.97 -14.99 5.01
N GLN A 309 23.32 -13.92 5.72
CA GLN A 309 22.41 -12.92 6.26
C GLN A 309 22.61 -11.58 5.53
N GLU A 310 21.78 -10.57 5.82
CA GLU A 310 22.01 -9.23 5.25
C GLU A 310 23.30 -8.61 5.78
N SER A 311 24.08 -7.98 4.90
CA SER A 311 25.33 -7.31 5.27
C SER A 311 25.10 -6.09 6.15
N ASP A 312 26.02 -5.84 7.09
CA ASP A 312 26.07 -4.60 7.90
C ASP A 312 26.27 -3.34 7.02
N LYS A 313 26.74 -3.50 5.78
CA LYS A 313 26.95 -2.42 4.82
C LYS A 313 25.95 -2.51 3.67
N ILE A 314 24.87 -1.73 3.77
CA ILE A 314 23.80 -1.72 2.78
C ILE A 314 24.13 -0.74 1.65
N TYR A 315 24.56 -1.25 0.49
CA TYR A 315 24.77 -0.46 -0.72
C TYR A 315 23.91 -0.98 -1.86
N PHE A 316 23.02 -0.14 -2.39
CA PHE A 316 22.25 -0.47 -3.59
C PHE A 316 23.09 -0.19 -4.84
N THR A 317 23.55 -1.24 -5.51
CA THR A 317 24.34 -1.11 -6.74
C THR A 317 23.44 -1.34 -7.96
N PHE A 318 23.16 -0.28 -8.72
CA PHE A 318 22.42 -0.40 -9.97
C PHE A 318 23.35 -0.22 -11.16
N PRO A 319 23.64 -1.26 -11.97
CA PRO A 319 24.34 -1.08 -13.22
C PRO A 319 23.45 -0.28 -14.17
N LEU A 320 23.81 0.98 -14.40
CA LEU A 320 23.15 1.84 -15.38
C LEU A 320 23.42 1.28 -16.77
N ALA A 321 22.42 0.64 -17.38
CA ALA A 321 22.52 0.15 -18.75
C ALA A 321 22.62 1.35 -19.72
N ASN A 322 23.53 1.26 -20.70
CA ASN A 322 23.81 2.24 -21.76
C ASN A 322 22.63 2.58 -22.71
N HIS A 323 21.40 2.15 -22.42
CA HIS A 323 20.20 2.41 -23.24
C HIS A 323 19.32 3.53 -22.67
N ARG A 324 19.92 4.62 -22.17
CA ARG A 324 19.16 5.85 -21.92
C ARG A 324 18.78 6.47 -23.27
N LYS A 325 17.50 6.41 -23.67
CA LYS A 325 16.96 7.44 -24.56
C LYS A 325 16.86 8.72 -23.74
N ILE A 326 17.55 9.74 -24.23
CA ILE A 326 17.83 11.01 -23.57
C ILE A 326 16.53 11.80 -23.39
N TYR A 327 16.09 11.95 -22.14
CA TYR A 327 15.48 13.18 -21.67
C TYR A 327 16.04 13.44 -20.26
N THR A 328 16.82 14.51 -20.14
CA THR A 328 17.50 15.06 -18.96
C THR A 328 18.79 14.35 -18.48
N HIS A 329 19.85 15.15 -18.41
CA HIS A 329 21.27 14.80 -18.26
C HIS A 329 21.69 14.61 -16.80
N VAL A 330 22.50 13.59 -16.50
CA VAL A 330 23.75 13.66 -15.70
C VAL A 330 24.66 12.49 -16.13
N TYR A 331 25.89 12.85 -16.45
CA TYR A 331 26.98 12.03 -17.01
C TYR A 331 27.83 11.42 -15.87
N CYS A 332 28.21 10.13 -15.96
CA CYS A 332 29.44 9.60 -15.35
C CYS A 332 29.83 8.25 -15.98
N GLN A 333 31.13 7.96 -16.01
CA GLN A 333 31.86 7.09 -16.94
C GLN A 333 32.32 5.78 -16.26
N SER A 334 31.99 4.63 -16.89
CA SER A 334 32.66 3.29 -16.98
C SER A 334 33.30 2.61 -15.73
N THR A 335 33.33 1.29 -15.50
CA THR A 335 33.41 0.08 -16.36
C THR A 335 33.00 -1.22 -15.61
N MET A 336 32.56 -2.24 -16.39
CA MET A 336 32.54 -3.72 -16.18
C MET A 336 31.22 -4.48 -15.82
N LEU A 337 30.71 -5.18 -16.84
CA LEU A 337 30.15 -6.57 -16.93
C LEU A 337 28.90 -6.94 -16.07
N VAL A 338 27.83 -7.62 -16.55
CA VAL A 338 27.70 -8.73 -17.51
C VAL A 338 26.40 -8.62 -18.34
N THR A 339 26.52 -8.96 -19.62
CA THR A 339 25.45 -9.17 -20.60
C THR A 339 24.81 -10.55 -20.40
N VAL A 340 23.53 -10.65 -20.08
CA VAL A 340 22.76 -11.89 -20.28
C VAL A 340 22.11 -11.80 -21.65
N LYS A 341 22.73 -12.45 -22.65
CA LYS A 341 22.05 -12.90 -23.85
C LYS A 341 21.20 -14.11 -23.44
N THR A 342 19.89 -13.98 -23.37
CA THR A 342 18.98 -15.12 -23.44
C THR A 342 18.41 -15.19 -24.83
N SER A 343 18.77 -16.26 -25.53
CA SER A 343 18.18 -16.74 -26.78
C SER A 343 16.66 -16.86 -26.60
N PHE A 344 15.89 -16.22 -27.48
CA PHE A 344 14.43 -16.18 -27.45
C PHE A 344 13.81 -17.12 -28.50
N SER A 345 14.35 -18.32 -28.66
CA SER A 345 13.83 -19.28 -29.62
C SER A 345 14.02 -20.71 -29.12
N GLN A 346 12.91 -21.46 -29.06
CA GLN A 346 12.68 -22.76 -28.38
C GLN A 346 12.39 -22.55 -26.89
N ILE A 347 11.14 -22.40 -26.44
CA ILE A 347 10.12 -23.46 -26.36
C ILE A 347 8.73 -22.83 -26.66
N LEU A 348 8.35 -22.84 -27.94
CA LEU A 348 6.96 -22.76 -28.38
C LEU A 348 6.66 -24.14 -28.96
N GLY A 349 6.13 -25.03 -28.14
CA GLY A 349 5.85 -26.39 -28.57
C GLY A 349 5.87 -27.41 -27.45
N GLN A 350 4.93 -27.30 -26.51
CA GLN A 350 4.27 -28.46 -25.92
C GLN A 350 3.01 -27.99 -25.16
N ASN A 351 1.86 -28.21 -25.78
CA ASN A 351 0.55 -28.14 -25.14
C ASN A 351 0.48 -29.15 -23.99
N PRO A 352 0.09 -28.76 -22.76
CA PRO A 352 -0.30 -29.73 -21.75
C PRO A 352 -1.66 -30.32 -22.13
N LYS A 353 -1.67 -31.63 -22.41
CA LYS A 353 -2.86 -32.43 -22.66
C LYS A 353 -3.82 -32.33 -21.48
N HIS A 354 -5.08 -32.01 -21.79
CA HIS A 354 -6.23 -32.23 -20.91
C HIS A 354 -6.25 -33.68 -20.41
N SER A 355 -6.08 -33.87 -19.10
CA SER A 355 -6.50 -35.09 -18.41
C SER A 355 -7.81 -34.80 -17.68
N ARG A 356 -8.92 -35.29 -18.25
CA ARG A 356 -10.19 -35.44 -17.53
C ARG A 356 -10.06 -36.61 -16.56
N ARG A 357 -10.22 -36.38 -15.25
CA ARG A 357 -10.84 -37.39 -14.40
C ARG A 357 -11.42 -36.85 -13.08
N SER A 358 -12.72 -37.09 -12.96
CA SER A 358 -13.51 -37.34 -11.75
C SER A 358 -13.72 -36.18 -10.77
N GLU A 359 -14.79 -35.43 -11.01
CA GLU A 359 -15.59 -34.82 -9.94
C GLU A 359 -15.95 -35.89 -8.90
N LYS A 360 -15.28 -35.86 -7.75
CA LYS A 360 -15.75 -36.55 -6.54
C LYS A 360 -16.36 -35.47 -5.64
N LYS A 361 -17.68 -35.49 -5.52
CA LYS A 361 -18.47 -34.68 -4.59
C LYS A 361 -17.81 -34.70 -3.21
N SER A 362 -17.24 -33.57 -2.81
CA SER A 362 -16.83 -33.32 -1.42
C SER A 362 -18.09 -33.16 -0.58
N ASN A 363 -18.36 -34.14 0.27
CA ASN A 363 -19.41 -34.07 1.27
C ASN A 363 -19.17 -32.86 2.19
N HIS A 364 -20.22 -32.08 2.38
CA HIS A 364 -20.33 -31.09 3.44
C HIS A 364 -20.09 -31.76 4.80
N HIS A 365 -18.93 -31.53 5.40
CA HIS A 365 -18.80 -31.61 6.85
C HIS A 365 -19.07 -30.22 7.42
N LYS A 366 -20.32 -30.04 7.88
CA LYS A 366 -20.70 -29.05 8.88
C LYS A 366 -19.99 -29.45 10.17
N ASP A 367 -19.04 -28.63 10.61
CA ASP A 367 -18.75 -28.45 12.04
C ASP A 367 -18.53 -26.96 12.28
N SER A 368 -19.66 -26.27 12.44
CA SER A 368 -19.73 -24.94 13.01
C SER A 368 -19.51 -25.04 14.52
N ALA A 369 -18.24 -25.08 14.93
CA ALA A 369 -17.88 -24.73 16.30
C ALA A 369 -17.97 -23.20 16.45
N VAL A 370 -19.15 -22.73 16.83
CA VAL A 370 -19.40 -21.34 17.23
C VAL A 370 -18.61 -21.08 18.52
N HIS A 371 -17.37 -20.60 18.36
CA HIS A 371 -16.67 -19.94 19.46
C HIS A 371 -17.14 -18.49 19.50
N HIS A 372 -17.93 -18.16 20.53
CA HIS A 372 -18.28 -16.78 20.87
C HIS A 372 -17.02 -15.92 20.99
N LEU A 373 -16.72 -15.12 19.96
CA LEU A 373 -15.77 -14.01 20.03
C LEU A 373 -16.28 -13.02 21.10
N ARG A 374 -15.65 -13.01 22.27
CA ARG A 374 -15.73 -11.84 23.15
C ARG A 374 -14.92 -10.72 22.47
N LEU A 375 -15.60 -9.85 21.73
CA LEU A 375 -15.05 -8.54 21.38
C LEU A 375 -14.58 -7.87 22.68
N SER A 376 -13.34 -7.40 22.72
CA SER A 376 -12.92 -6.56 23.85
C SER A 376 -13.67 -5.23 23.77
N ALA A 377 -14.03 -4.66 24.91
CA ALA A 377 -14.78 -3.39 24.95
C ALA A 377 -14.05 -2.26 24.19
N SER A 378 -12.71 -2.27 24.17
CA SER A 378 -11.91 -1.33 23.39
C SER A 378 -12.01 -1.55 21.88
N ASP A 379 -12.08 -2.79 21.41
CA ASP A 379 -12.23 -3.07 19.97
C ASP A 379 -13.63 -2.69 19.47
N ALA A 380 -14.65 -2.89 20.32
CA ALA A 380 -16.01 -2.46 20.04
C ALA A 380 -16.11 -0.92 19.99
N GLU A 381 -15.46 -0.23 20.92
CA GLU A 381 -15.38 1.24 20.95
C GLU A 381 -14.66 1.79 19.70
N ASP A 382 -13.51 1.22 19.32
CA ASP A 382 -12.77 1.64 18.13
C ASP A 382 -13.58 1.40 16.85
N SER A 383 -14.25 0.26 16.74
CA SER A 383 -15.15 -0.03 15.63
C SER A 383 -16.31 0.97 15.60
N LEU A 384 -16.94 1.27 16.75
CA LEU A 384 -18.03 2.24 16.84
C LEU A 384 -17.57 3.65 16.45
N ARG A 385 -16.37 4.07 16.86
CA ARG A 385 -15.77 5.35 16.48
C ARG A 385 -15.42 5.42 14.99
N MET A 386 -14.91 4.33 14.42
CA MET A 386 -14.69 4.24 12.97
C MET A 386 -16.01 4.39 12.22
N HIS A 387 -17.04 3.63 12.60
CA HIS A 387 -18.38 3.75 12.00
C HIS A 387 -18.96 5.14 12.21
N SER A 388 -18.82 5.74 13.39
CA SER A 388 -19.27 7.11 13.67
C SER A 388 -18.53 8.14 12.81
N THR A 389 -17.22 8.00 12.59
CA THR A 389 -16.43 8.90 11.74
C THR A 389 -16.89 8.80 10.28
N VAL A 390 -17.08 7.57 9.77
CA VAL A 390 -17.59 7.33 8.42
C VAL A 390 -19.02 7.86 8.28
N ILE A 391 -19.91 7.56 9.24
CA ILE A 391 -21.28 8.06 9.27
C ILE A 391 -21.30 9.58 9.34
N ASN A 392 -20.49 10.22 10.18
CA ASN A 392 -20.41 11.68 10.27
C ASN A 392 -19.91 12.27 8.96
N LEU A 393 -18.92 11.68 8.30
CA LEU A 393 -18.45 12.14 7.00
C LEU A 393 -19.56 12.06 5.94
N LEU A 394 -20.27 10.94 5.88
CA LEU A 394 -21.44 10.75 5.00
C LEU A 394 -22.58 11.71 5.35
N THR A 395 -22.82 11.92 6.65
CA THR A 395 -23.88 12.80 7.16
C THR A 395 -23.56 14.25 6.86
N TRP A 396 -22.32 14.70 7.00
CA TRP A 396 -21.89 16.05 6.60
C TRP A 396 -22.00 16.23 5.09
N ILE A 397 -21.74 15.22 4.26
CA ILE A 397 -21.94 15.32 2.80
C ILE A 397 -23.43 15.45 2.47
N VAL A 398 -24.29 14.64 3.10
CA VAL A 398 -25.74 14.73 2.94
C VAL A 398 -26.24 16.08 3.46
N LEU A 399 -25.79 16.51 4.64
CA LEU A 399 -26.16 17.79 5.24
C LEU A 399 -25.62 18.97 4.46
N LEU A 400 -24.43 18.93 3.86
CA LEU A 400 -23.93 19.99 2.98
C LEU A 400 -24.69 20.03 1.65
N SER A 401 -25.42 18.97 1.30
CA SER A 401 -26.41 18.95 0.22
C SER A 401 -27.85 19.29 0.68
N MET A 402 -28.08 19.52 1.99
CA MET A 402 -29.41 19.89 2.56
C MET A 402 -29.74 21.39 2.61
N PRO A 403 -28.81 22.37 2.70
CA PRO A 403 -29.13 23.80 2.58
C PRO A 403 -29.81 24.13 1.24
N SER A 404 -29.41 23.40 0.20
CA SER A 404 -30.04 23.33 -1.12
C SER A 404 -31.33 22.52 -1.18
N LEU A 405 -31.92 22.11 -0.05
CA LEU A 405 -33.22 21.45 0.02
C LEU A 405 -34.26 22.34 0.71
N ILE A 406 -33.90 23.01 1.83
CA ILE A 406 -34.82 23.86 2.60
C ILE A 406 -35.06 25.22 1.90
N TYR A 407 -34.02 25.84 1.33
CA TYR A 407 -34.17 27.07 0.52
C TYR A 407 -34.81 26.77 -0.85
N TRP A 408 -34.58 25.58 -1.38
CA TRP A 408 -35.07 25.08 -2.67
C TRP A 408 -36.53 24.59 -2.66
N LEU A 409 -37.00 24.01 -1.55
CA LEU A 409 -38.41 23.62 -1.37
C LEU A 409 -39.36 24.81 -1.44
N LYS A 410 -38.87 26.02 -1.16
CA LYS A 410 -39.65 27.27 -1.26
C LYS A 410 -39.71 27.85 -2.68
N ASN A 411 -38.81 27.48 -3.61
CA ASN A 411 -38.76 28.05 -4.96
C ASN A 411 -38.75 26.94 -6.02
N LEU A 412 -39.95 26.47 -6.39
CA LEU A 412 -40.18 25.32 -7.29
C LEU A 412 -39.84 25.64 -8.76
N SER A 413 -38.83 24.98 -9.34
CA SER A 413 -38.67 24.86 -10.80
C SER A 413 -38.58 23.39 -11.24
N LYS A 414 -38.85 23.07 -12.51
CA LYS A 414 -38.83 21.68 -13.03
C LYS A 414 -37.45 21.00 -12.95
N LEU A 415 -36.36 21.78 -12.91
CA LEU A 415 -34.99 21.31 -12.75
C LEU A 415 -34.73 20.69 -11.36
N LEU A 416 -35.62 21.02 -10.41
CA LEU A 416 -35.52 20.72 -8.97
C LEU A 416 -35.75 19.24 -8.64
N LYS A 417 -36.70 18.61 -9.35
CA LYS A 417 -37.03 17.17 -9.20
C LYS A 417 -35.89 16.26 -9.67
N THR A 418 -35.13 16.71 -10.67
CA THR A 418 -34.01 15.96 -11.23
C THR A 418 -32.80 16.08 -10.31
N ALA A 419 -32.48 17.28 -9.83
CA ALA A 419 -31.34 17.50 -8.92
C ALA A 419 -31.52 16.83 -7.54
N SER A 420 -32.73 16.76 -6.99
CA SER A 420 -33.01 16.07 -5.72
C SER A 420 -32.87 14.53 -5.79
N GLN A 421 -32.77 13.95 -6.99
CA GLN A 421 -32.53 12.51 -7.17
C GLN A 421 -31.05 12.14 -7.18
N PHE A 422 -30.13 13.11 -7.29
CA PHE A 422 -28.69 12.86 -7.33
C PHE A 422 -28.01 12.58 -5.96
N PRO A 423 -28.45 13.09 -4.80
CA PRO A 423 -27.72 12.91 -3.54
C PRO A 423 -27.56 11.44 -3.12
N LEU A 424 -28.58 10.61 -3.34
CA LEU A 424 -28.54 9.19 -2.98
C LEU A 424 -27.60 8.38 -3.92
N PRO A 425 -27.69 8.48 -5.26
CA PRO A 425 -26.69 7.92 -6.17
C PRO A 425 -25.27 8.43 -5.94
N LEU A 426 -25.11 9.71 -5.56
CA LEU A 426 -23.81 10.31 -5.28
C LEU A 426 -23.22 9.79 -3.97
N ALA A 427 -24.04 9.64 -2.92
CA ALA A 427 -23.64 9.02 -1.65
C ALA A 427 -23.31 7.53 -1.83
N VAL A 428 -24.12 6.79 -2.60
CA VAL A 428 -23.83 5.40 -2.98
C VAL A 428 -22.55 5.32 -3.81
N GLY A 429 -22.35 6.24 -4.76
CA GLY A 429 -21.12 6.37 -5.54
C GLY A 429 -19.90 6.66 -4.67
N VAL A 430 -20.00 7.54 -3.68
CA VAL A 430 -18.90 7.83 -2.75
C VAL A 430 -18.60 6.65 -1.83
N ILE A 431 -19.60 5.86 -1.40
CA ILE A 431 -19.36 4.65 -0.60
C ILE A 431 -18.73 3.54 -1.46
N ALA A 432 -19.25 3.34 -2.67
CA ALA A 432 -18.78 2.30 -3.59
C ALA A 432 -17.39 2.61 -4.18
N PHE A 433 -17.12 3.87 -4.51
CA PHE A 433 -15.84 4.31 -5.09
C PHE A 433 -14.86 4.83 -4.05
N GLY A 434 -15.31 5.35 -2.91
CA GLY A 434 -14.46 5.96 -1.89
C GLY A 434 -13.52 4.97 -1.21
N SER A 435 -13.82 3.67 -1.22
CA SER A 435 -12.93 2.61 -0.75
C SER A 435 -11.77 2.30 -1.72
N ALA A 436 -11.95 2.53 -3.03
CA ALA A 436 -10.96 2.24 -4.08
C ALA A 436 -10.32 3.49 -4.71
N HIS A 437 -10.97 4.65 -4.57
CA HIS A 437 -10.65 5.92 -5.22
C HIS A 437 -10.87 7.10 -4.25
N LEU A 438 -10.33 7.01 -3.01
CA LEU A 438 -10.38 8.08 -1.99
C LEU A 438 -10.11 9.49 -2.57
N TYR A 439 -9.19 9.60 -3.53
CA TYR A 439 -8.80 10.84 -4.18
C TYR A 439 -9.86 11.49 -5.10
N ARG A 440 -10.89 10.74 -5.53
CA ARG A 440 -12.01 11.25 -6.33
C ARG A 440 -13.17 11.75 -5.48
N VAL A 441 -13.17 11.44 -4.18
CA VAL A 441 -14.19 11.90 -3.23
C VAL A 441 -14.36 13.44 -3.26
N PRO A 442 -13.30 14.26 -3.38
CA PRO A 442 -13.47 15.71 -3.57
C PRO A 442 -14.26 16.08 -4.84
N CYS A 443 -14.12 15.36 -5.95
CA CYS A 443 -14.89 15.61 -7.18
C CYS A 443 -16.38 15.37 -6.97
N PHE A 444 -16.75 14.35 -6.18
CA PHE A 444 -18.14 14.11 -5.80
C PHE A 444 -18.69 15.20 -4.88
N VAL A 445 -17.87 15.89 -4.10
CA VAL A 445 -18.29 17.07 -3.31
C VAL A 445 -18.40 18.32 -4.20
N PHE A 446 -17.56 18.45 -5.22
CA PHE A 446 -17.59 19.56 -6.18
C PHE A 446 -18.84 19.57 -7.07
N ILE A 447 -19.37 18.41 -7.48
CA ILE A 447 -20.55 18.34 -8.35
C ILE A 447 -21.80 18.99 -7.71
N PRO A 448 -22.18 18.67 -6.46
CA PRO A 448 -23.24 19.37 -5.73
C PRO A 448 -22.96 20.86 -5.53
N LEU A 449 -21.72 21.25 -5.21
CA LEU A 449 -21.35 22.65 -4.99
C LEU A 449 -21.42 23.47 -6.29
N LEU A 450 -21.03 22.90 -7.43
CA LEU A 450 -21.14 23.52 -8.75
C LEU A 450 -22.61 23.68 -9.17
N LEU A 451 -23.43 22.64 -8.97
CA LEU A 451 -24.87 22.70 -9.20
C LEU A 451 -25.52 23.76 -8.29
N HIS A 452 -25.10 23.86 -7.04
CA HIS A 452 -25.58 24.88 -6.11
C HIS A 452 -25.18 26.30 -6.53
N ALA A 453 -23.94 26.48 -6.99
CA ALA A 453 -23.47 27.76 -7.54
C ALA A 453 -24.24 28.18 -8.79
N LEU A 454 -24.48 27.26 -9.73
CA LEU A 454 -25.26 27.52 -10.95
C LEU A 454 -26.73 27.87 -10.65
N CYS A 455 -27.31 27.29 -9.61
CA CYS A 455 -28.70 27.55 -9.23
C CYS A 455 -28.90 28.84 -8.42
N ASN A 456 -27.85 29.44 -7.82
CA ASN A 456 -27.94 30.74 -7.15
C ASN A 456 -27.82 31.93 -8.13
N PHE A 457 -27.53 31.68 -9.40
CA PHE A 457 -27.38 32.69 -10.45
C PHE A 457 -28.55 32.72 -11.47
N MET A 458 -29.45 31.74 -11.41
CA MET A 458 -30.73 31.73 -12.13
C MET A 458 -31.85 32.21 -11.21
#